data_AF-A0A0B1RV18-F1
#
_entry.id   AF-A0A0B1RV18-F1
#
_cell.length_a   1.000
_cell.length_b   1.000
_cell.length_c   1.000
_cell.angle_alpha   90.00
_cell.angle_beta   90.00
_cell.angle_gamma   90.00
#
_symmetry.space_group_name_H-M   'P 1'
#
loop_
_entity.id
_entity.type
_entity.pdbx_description
1 polymer ?
#
loop_
_entity_poly.entity_id
_entity_poly.type
_entity_poly.pdbx_seq_one_letter_code
_entity_poly.pdbx_strand_id
1 'polypeptide(L)'
;MCSSELMSAQHSKVVPWMRKTQYISSEFNRFGVAADRQEIKVGYNLTKNKENLNLFRDRQSQINLIKKSFEDCKTPIRKHFSKKGVTAIEEVPILPDFELWKYPFALVQFDTDPAPAGYSQELCDSMVTQSHIKGMQDDDGEQFVAYFIPTVETLQKKLTDREEGRNYTEGTVYEHILNREYTWTVKNKNTKGFERDNYFVYYKDGIFHYNELETKVRLARRRRAGHDKVRYSALS
;
A
#
# COMPACT_ATOMS: atom_id res chain seq x y z
N MET A 1 50.90 -31.28 -38.02
CA MET A 1 49.55 -31.49 -37.46
C MET A 1 49.74 -32.03 -36.05
N CYS A 2 49.47 -31.24 -35.02
CA CYS A 2 49.52 -31.69 -33.63
C CYS A 2 48.16 -31.36 -33.01
N SER A 3 47.39 -32.41 -32.70
CA SER A 3 46.03 -32.35 -32.16
C SER A 3 45.99 -31.62 -30.82
N SER A 4 45.28 -30.51 -30.75
CA SER A 4 45.00 -29.78 -29.51
C SER A 4 43.51 -29.77 -29.23
N GLU A 5 42.89 -30.91 -28.97
CA GLU A 5 41.47 -30.92 -28.58
C GLU A 5 41.10 -32.26 -27.95
N LEU A 6 41.19 -32.35 -26.62
CA LEU A 6 40.42 -33.26 -25.75
C LEU A 6 40.62 -32.81 -24.29
N MET A 7 40.24 -31.56 -23.99
CA MET A 7 40.08 -31.11 -22.60
C MET A 7 38.83 -31.79 -22.02
N SER A 8 38.96 -32.40 -20.83
CA SER A 8 37.92 -33.22 -20.19
C SER A 8 36.61 -32.45 -19.98
N ALA A 9 35.55 -32.89 -20.65
CA ALA A 9 34.17 -32.39 -20.51
C ALA A 9 33.55 -32.66 -19.12
N GLN A 10 34.27 -33.32 -18.20
CA GLN A 10 33.79 -33.58 -16.85
C GLN A 10 33.89 -32.34 -15.95
N HIS A 11 34.80 -31.41 -16.23
CA HIS A 11 34.99 -30.19 -15.42
C HIS A 11 33.85 -29.17 -15.53
N SER A 12 32.97 -29.30 -16.53
CA SER A 12 31.77 -28.46 -16.68
C SER A 12 30.50 -29.08 -16.08
N LYS A 13 30.58 -30.30 -15.53
CA LYS A 13 29.41 -30.95 -14.93
C LYS A 13 29.00 -30.20 -13.66
N VAL A 14 27.74 -29.77 -13.64
CA VAL A 14 27.15 -29.11 -12.48
C VAL A 14 26.84 -30.16 -11.42
N VAL A 15 27.57 -30.10 -10.32
CA VAL A 15 27.39 -30.99 -9.17
C VAL A 15 26.62 -30.22 -8.08
N PRO A 16 25.37 -30.60 -7.75
CA PRO A 16 24.48 -29.77 -6.91
C PRO A 16 25.01 -29.45 -5.51
N TRP A 17 25.86 -30.32 -4.96
CA TRP A 17 26.46 -30.16 -3.64
C TRP A 17 27.81 -29.43 -3.66
N MET A 18 28.40 -29.21 -4.83
CA MET A 18 29.70 -28.56 -4.97
C MET A 18 29.51 -27.09 -5.38
N ARG A 19 29.86 -26.16 -4.47
CA ARG A 19 29.84 -24.72 -4.77
C ARG A 19 31.11 -24.29 -5.50
N LYS A 20 30.99 -23.29 -6.38
CA LYS A 20 32.15 -22.62 -6.98
C LYS A 20 32.94 -21.89 -5.89
N THR A 21 34.26 -21.96 -5.95
CA THR A 21 35.14 -21.16 -5.09
C THR A 21 34.90 -19.67 -5.37
N GLN A 22 34.71 -18.87 -4.32
CA GLN A 22 34.67 -17.41 -4.42
C GLN A 22 36.00 -16.85 -3.94
N TYR A 23 36.58 -15.94 -4.73
CA TYR A 23 37.76 -15.19 -4.32
C TYR A 23 37.34 -14.02 -3.43
N ILE A 24 38.14 -13.74 -2.40
CA ILE A 24 37.91 -12.61 -1.48
C ILE A 24 38.14 -11.31 -2.27
N SER A 25 37.08 -10.55 -2.52
CA SER A 25 37.15 -9.22 -3.15
C SER A 25 37.10 -8.12 -2.09
N SER A 26 37.65 -6.95 -2.41
CA SER A 26 37.64 -5.78 -1.51
C SER A 26 36.23 -5.26 -1.19
N GLU A 27 35.21 -5.66 -1.94
CA GLU A 27 33.81 -5.24 -1.74
C GLU A 27 32.97 -6.22 -0.91
N PHE A 28 33.58 -7.28 -0.36
CA PHE A 28 32.88 -8.37 0.34
C PHE A 28 32.14 -7.94 1.63
N ASN A 29 32.35 -6.70 2.12
CA ASN A 29 31.76 -6.19 3.35
C ASN A 29 30.60 -5.20 3.13
N ARG A 30 29.52 -5.63 2.46
CA ARG A 30 28.22 -4.92 2.57
C ARG A 30 27.13 -5.66 3.35
N PHE A 31 27.36 -6.93 3.72
CA PHE A 31 26.34 -7.74 4.44
C PHE A 31 26.86 -8.51 5.66
N GLY A 32 28.07 -8.23 6.12
CA GLY A 32 28.59 -8.65 7.42
C GLY A 32 29.09 -7.43 8.17
N VAL A 33 28.91 -7.40 9.50
CA VAL A 33 29.39 -6.33 10.38
C VAL A 33 30.91 -6.22 10.23
N ALA A 34 31.35 -5.34 9.33
CA ALA A 34 32.73 -4.95 9.26
C ALA A 34 33.04 -4.19 10.55
N ALA A 35 34.00 -4.70 11.33
CA ALA A 35 34.56 -3.98 12.46
C ALA A 35 34.90 -2.56 11.99
N ASP A 36 34.24 -1.58 12.61
CA ASP A 36 34.28 -0.18 12.25
C ASP A 36 35.73 0.33 12.36
N ARG A 37 36.45 0.39 11.24
CA ARG A 37 37.70 1.16 11.18
C ARG A 37 37.31 2.64 11.23
N GLN A 38 37.19 3.15 12.46
CA GLN A 38 36.79 4.52 12.79
C GLN A 38 37.72 5.58 12.16
N GLU A 39 38.93 5.23 11.76
CA GLU A 39 39.96 6.20 11.35
C GLU A 39 39.75 6.81 9.94
N ILE A 40 38.92 6.22 9.06
CA ILE A 40 38.72 6.74 7.69
C ILE A 40 37.41 7.55 7.55
N LYS A 41 36.54 7.54 8.57
CA LYS A 41 35.14 7.99 8.42
C LYS A 41 34.82 9.38 8.96
N VAL A 42 35.77 10.05 9.59
CA VAL A 42 35.50 11.31 10.33
C VAL A 42 35.54 12.55 9.42
N GLY A 43 36.21 12.52 8.26
CA GLY A 43 36.32 13.69 7.36
C GLY A 43 35.36 13.72 6.17
N TYR A 44 35.02 12.56 5.61
CA TYR A 44 34.35 12.48 4.29
C TYR A 44 32.82 12.68 4.35
N ASN A 45 32.19 12.40 5.49
CA ASN A 45 30.73 12.56 5.66
C ASN A 45 30.31 13.97 6.10
N LEU A 46 31.21 14.76 6.69
CA LEU A 46 30.90 16.11 7.17
C LEU A 46 30.77 17.14 6.03
N THR A 47 31.48 16.93 4.92
CA THR A 47 31.43 17.85 3.76
C THR A 47 30.19 17.61 2.88
N LYS A 48 29.84 16.35 2.59
CA LYS A 48 28.64 16.01 1.79
C LYS A 48 27.31 16.39 2.47
N ASN A 49 27.24 16.31 3.80
CA ASN A 49 26.03 16.68 4.54
C ASN A 49 25.86 18.20 4.67
N LYS A 50 26.95 18.98 4.73
CA LYS A 50 26.87 20.45 4.80
C LYS A 50 26.31 21.08 3.52
N GLU A 51 26.61 20.53 2.34
CA GLU A 51 26.07 21.05 1.07
C GLU A 51 24.55 20.85 0.97
N ASN A 52 24.03 19.69 1.41
CA ASN A 52 22.59 19.41 1.38
C ASN A 52 21.78 20.29 2.34
N LEU A 53 22.35 20.68 3.49
CA LEU A 53 21.67 21.52 4.49
C LEU A 53 21.51 22.99 4.05
N ASN A 54 22.35 23.49 3.15
CA ASN A 54 22.22 24.83 2.59
C ASN A 54 21.30 24.90 1.36
N LEU A 55 21.03 23.77 0.71
CA LEU A 55 20.26 23.69 -0.54
C LEU A 55 18.81 24.17 -0.39
N PHE A 56 18.23 24.02 0.80
CA PHE A 56 16.82 24.33 1.09
C PHE A 56 16.61 25.60 1.92
N ARG A 57 17.63 26.44 2.13
CA ARG A 57 17.46 27.66 2.95
C ARG A 57 16.81 28.82 2.22
N ASP A 58 17.10 28.96 0.93
CA ASP A 58 16.59 30.06 0.12
C ASP A 58 15.34 29.64 -0.68
N ARG A 59 14.32 30.50 -0.71
CA ARG A 59 13.07 30.27 -1.43
C ARG A 59 13.32 30.10 -2.93
N GLN A 60 14.21 30.91 -3.50
CA GLN A 60 14.49 30.80 -4.94
C GLN A 60 15.23 29.50 -5.26
N SER A 61 16.17 29.09 -4.41
CA SER A 61 16.80 27.77 -4.50
C SER A 61 15.77 26.63 -4.49
N GLN A 62 14.81 26.66 -3.57
CA GLN A 62 13.73 25.66 -3.50
C GLN A 62 12.90 25.62 -4.80
N ILE A 63 12.48 26.78 -5.32
CA ILE A 63 11.73 26.87 -6.57
C ILE A 63 12.54 26.28 -7.73
N ASN A 64 13.84 26.59 -7.80
CA ASN A 64 14.72 26.10 -8.85
C ASN A 64 14.89 24.57 -8.78
N LEU A 65 14.99 23.99 -7.57
CA LEU A 65 15.07 22.55 -7.38
C LEU A 65 13.78 21.83 -7.76
N ILE A 66 12.63 22.39 -7.38
CA ILE A 66 11.32 21.85 -7.77
C ILE A 66 11.20 21.87 -9.30
N LYS A 67 11.53 22.99 -9.95
CA LYS A 67 11.52 23.07 -11.41
C LYS A 67 12.48 22.07 -12.05
N LYS A 68 13.68 21.92 -11.47
CA LYS A 68 14.69 20.96 -11.94
C LYS A 68 14.19 19.53 -11.84
N SER A 69 13.50 19.13 -10.76
CA SER A 69 12.98 17.76 -10.65
C SER A 69 11.95 17.45 -11.73
N PHE A 70 11.08 18.41 -12.08
CA PHE A 70 10.14 18.24 -13.20
C PHE A 70 10.83 18.15 -14.56
N GLU A 71 11.94 18.86 -14.75
CA GLU A 71 12.72 18.78 -15.99
C GLU A 71 13.51 17.46 -16.09
N ASP A 72 14.14 17.05 -15.00
CA ASP A 72 14.90 15.79 -14.92
C ASP A 72 13.98 14.58 -15.19
N CYS A 73 12.72 14.61 -14.70
CA CYS A 73 11.72 13.56 -14.95
C CYS A 73 11.32 13.40 -16.43
N LYS A 74 11.57 14.39 -17.30
CA LYS A 74 11.30 14.27 -18.74
C LYS A 74 12.37 13.46 -19.47
N THR A 75 13.52 13.25 -18.83
CA THR A 75 14.62 12.48 -19.42
C THR A 75 14.35 10.98 -19.24
N PRO A 76 14.25 10.18 -20.32
CA PRO A 76 13.90 8.77 -20.23
C PRO A 76 15.00 7.97 -19.51
N ILE A 77 14.57 7.08 -18.61
CA ILE A 77 15.40 6.25 -17.75
C ILE A 77 15.82 4.98 -18.49
N ARG A 78 16.95 5.02 -19.18
CA ARG A 78 17.43 3.84 -19.95
C ARG A 78 18.20 2.81 -19.12
N LYS A 79 18.77 3.21 -17.99
CA LYS A 79 19.72 2.38 -17.22
C LYS A 79 19.39 2.43 -15.73
N HIS A 80 19.46 1.29 -15.08
CA HIS A 80 19.35 1.23 -13.63
C HIS A 80 20.55 1.93 -12.97
N PHE A 81 20.30 2.72 -11.92
CA PHE A 81 21.31 3.52 -11.22
C PHE A 81 22.54 2.71 -10.75
N SER A 82 22.35 1.57 -10.08
CA SER A 82 23.46 0.75 -9.55
C SER A 82 23.77 -0.55 -10.30
N LYS A 83 22.81 -1.13 -11.02
CA LYS A 83 22.95 -2.46 -11.63
C LYS A 83 23.23 -2.32 -13.13
N LYS A 84 24.45 -2.70 -13.54
CA LYS A 84 24.81 -2.75 -14.97
C LYS A 84 24.00 -3.84 -15.67
N GLY A 85 23.51 -3.55 -16.88
CA GLY A 85 22.75 -4.50 -17.70
C GLY A 85 21.23 -4.51 -17.46
N VAL A 86 20.73 -3.77 -16.46
CA VAL A 86 19.27 -3.60 -16.26
C VAL A 86 18.81 -2.36 -17.01
N THR A 87 17.81 -2.55 -17.88
CA THR A 87 17.18 -1.51 -18.70
C THR A 87 15.70 -1.39 -18.34
N ALA A 88 15.14 -0.18 -18.43
CA ALA A 88 13.71 0.03 -18.23
C ALA A 88 12.95 -0.45 -19.47
N ILE A 89 11.83 -1.13 -19.25
CA ILE A 89 10.94 -1.62 -20.31
C ILE A 89 9.83 -0.61 -20.57
N GLU A 90 9.23 -0.09 -19.50
CA GLU A 90 8.09 0.82 -19.54
C GLU A 90 8.23 1.87 -18.43
N GLU A 91 7.81 3.10 -18.74
CA GLU A 91 7.75 4.22 -17.80
C GLU A 91 6.29 4.66 -17.67
N VAL A 92 5.71 4.51 -16.49
CA VAL A 92 4.33 4.92 -16.22
C VAL A 92 4.35 6.12 -15.27
N PRO A 93 3.85 7.30 -15.69
CA PRO A 93 3.82 8.47 -14.82
C PRO A 93 2.80 8.30 -13.71
N ILE A 94 3.07 8.93 -12.57
CA ILE A 94 2.15 9.05 -11.44
C ILE A 94 1.66 10.50 -11.40
N LEU A 95 0.40 10.72 -11.76
CA LEU A 95 -0.22 12.04 -11.88
C LEU A 95 -1.28 12.25 -10.79
N PRO A 96 -1.54 13.49 -10.35
CA PRO A 96 -2.67 13.73 -9.47
C PRO A 96 -3.98 13.42 -10.18
N ASP A 97 -4.97 12.92 -9.45
CA ASP A 97 -6.31 12.80 -9.99
C ASP A 97 -7.10 14.10 -9.84
N PHE A 98 -7.36 14.78 -10.94
CA PHE A 98 -8.19 15.99 -10.96
C PHE A 98 -9.70 15.70 -10.91
N GLU A 99 -10.14 14.47 -11.17
CA GLU A 99 -11.55 14.08 -11.14
C GLU A 99 -12.02 13.80 -9.71
N LEU A 100 -11.27 12.98 -8.96
CA LEU A 100 -11.62 12.62 -7.58
C LEU A 100 -11.04 13.56 -6.53
N TRP A 101 -10.16 14.50 -6.87
CA TRP A 101 -9.60 15.44 -5.88
C TRP A 101 -10.65 16.27 -5.14
N LYS A 102 -11.84 16.45 -5.75
CA LYS A 102 -12.98 17.13 -5.12
C LYS A 102 -13.62 16.33 -3.98
N TYR A 103 -13.36 15.03 -3.89
CA TYR A 103 -13.92 14.17 -2.86
C TYR A 103 -12.89 13.91 -1.76
N PRO A 104 -13.23 14.13 -0.48
CA PRO A 104 -12.34 13.79 0.61
C PRO A 104 -12.31 12.28 0.80
N PHE A 105 -11.10 11.71 0.83
CA PHE A 105 -10.90 10.30 1.14
C PHE A 105 -10.42 10.11 2.58
N ALA A 106 -10.89 9.03 3.19
CA ALA A 106 -10.51 8.62 4.53
C ALA A 106 -9.97 7.20 4.53
N LEU A 107 -8.87 7.00 5.25
CA LEU A 107 -8.34 5.67 5.56
C LEU A 107 -9.05 5.15 6.81
N VAL A 108 -9.89 4.13 6.65
CA VAL A 108 -10.53 3.41 7.75
C VAL A 108 -9.67 2.20 8.13
N GLN A 109 -9.21 2.15 9.37
CA GLN A 109 -8.39 1.08 9.91
C GLN A 109 -9.13 0.35 11.02
N PHE A 110 -9.41 -0.93 10.81
CA PHE A 110 -9.95 -1.83 11.83
C PHE A 110 -8.84 -2.31 12.77
N ASP A 111 -9.17 -2.51 14.04
CA ASP A 111 -8.27 -3.05 15.07
C ASP A 111 -7.93 -4.53 14.88
N THR A 112 -8.85 -5.29 14.29
CA THR A 112 -8.74 -6.72 13.95
C THR A 112 -9.45 -6.96 12.62
N ASP A 113 -9.05 -7.99 11.90
CA ASP A 113 -9.66 -8.39 10.63
C ASP A 113 -11.20 -8.39 10.71
N PRO A 114 -11.89 -7.51 9.95
CA PRO A 114 -13.34 -7.38 9.99
C PRO A 114 -14.06 -8.52 9.28
N ALA A 115 -13.36 -9.36 8.51
CA ALA A 115 -13.94 -10.46 7.75
C ALA A 115 -14.69 -11.46 8.66
N PRO A 116 -15.78 -12.07 8.16
CA PRO A 116 -16.52 -13.09 8.87
C PRO A 116 -15.71 -14.40 8.92
N ALA A 117 -15.77 -15.12 10.03
CA ALA A 117 -15.12 -16.42 10.16
C ALA A 117 -15.95 -17.52 9.47
N GLY A 118 -15.28 -18.56 8.96
CA GLY A 118 -15.93 -19.76 8.42
C GLY A 118 -16.25 -19.73 6.92
N TYR A 119 -15.78 -18.72 6.18
CA TYR A 119 -15.91 -18.62 4.73
C TYR A 119 -14.55 -18.73 4.03
N SER A 120 -14.57 -19.01 2.73
CA SER A 120 -13.37 -18.94 1.88
C SER A 120 -12.87 -17.50 1.76
N GLN A 121 -11.59 -17.33 1.49
CA GLN A 121 -10.97 -16.00 1.38
C GLN A 121 -11.62 -15.13 0.30
N GLU A 122 -11.90 -15.69 -0.88
CA GLU A 122 -12.56 -14.98 -1.99
C GLU A 122 -13.96 -14.47 -1.61
N LEU A 123 -14.70 -15.29 -0.86
CA LEU A 123 -16.03 -14.91 -0.38
C LEU A 123 -15.92 -13.84 0.70
N CYS A 124 -14.99 -13.97 1.65
CA CYS A 124 -14.70 -12.93 2.64
C CYS A 124 -14.35 -11.58 1.99
N ASP A 125 -13.49 -11.58 0.97
CA ASP A 125 -13.11 -10.36 0.25
C ASP A 125 -14.32 -9.72 -0.43
N SER A 126 -15.19 -10.52 -1.04
CA SER A 126 -16.46 -10.05 -1.63
C SER A 126 -17.41 -9.48 -0.58
N MET A 127 -17.52 -10.14 0.58
CA MET A 127 -18.33 -9.70 1.71
C MET A 127 -17.85 -8.33 2.24
N VAL A 128 -16.54 -8.19 2.47
CA VAL A 128 -15.92 -6.98 3.01
C VAL A 128 -15.99 -5.83 2.00
N THR A 129 -15.79 -6.09 0.71
CA THR A 129 -15.87 -5.07 -0.35
C THR A 129 -17.27 -4.45 -0.45
N GLN A 130 -18.30 -5.25 -0.17
CA GLN A 130 -19.71 -4.82 -0.23
C GLN A 130 -20.31 -4.54 1.15
N SER A 131 -19.48 -4.40 2.17
CA SER A 131 -19.90 -4.11 3.55
C SER A 131 -20.16 -2.61 3.74
N HIS A 132 -21.07 -2.28 4.67
CA HIS A 132 -21.43 -0.91 4.97
C HIS A 132 -21.07 -0.54 6.41
N ILE A 133 -20.68 0.72 6.60
CA ILE A 133 -20.38 1.30 7.91
C ILE A 133 -21.41 2.40 8.18
N LYS A 134 -22.10 2.34 9.33
CA LYS A 134 -23.11 3.34 9.71
C LYS A 134 -22.91 3.83 11.14
N GLY A 135 -22.98 5.14 11.34
CA GLY A 135 -23.05 5.73 12.69
C GLY A 135 -24.41 5.45 13.32
N MET A 136 -24.40 4.99 14.56
CA MET A 136 -25.57 4.70 15.37
C MET A 136 -25.40 5.32 16.77
N GLN A 137 -26.52 5.50 17.45
CA GLN A 137 -26.59 5.93 18.83
C GLN A 137 -27.49 4.95 19.57
N ASP A 138 -27.08 4.50 20.76
CA ASP A 138 -27.94 3.68 21.61
C ASP A 138 -28.87 4.53 22.48
N ASP A 139 -29.73 3.85 23.24
CA ASP A 139 -30.72 4.47 24.12
C ASP A 139 -30.06 5.26 25.26
N ASP A 140 -28.83 4.91 25.64
CA ASP A 140 -28.02 5.62 26.63
C ASP A 140 -27.34 6.88 26.04
N GLY A 141 -27.48 7.10 24.73
CA GLY A 141 -26.92 8.24 24.01
C GLY A 141 -25.46 8.05 23.57
N GLU A 142 -24.85 6.88 23.80
CA GLU A 142 -23.51 6.57 23.31
C GLU A 142 -23.54 6.34 21.80
N GLN A 143 -22.69 7.09 21.10
CA GLN A 143 -22.51 6.92 19.67
C GLN A 143 -21.51 5.80 19.38
N PHE A 144 -21.80 4.97 18.39
CA PHE A 144 -20.93 3.91 17.91
C PHE A 144 -21.07 3.72 16.39
N VAL A 145 -20.18 2.94 15.83
CA VAL A 145 -20.17 2.59 14.41
C VAL A 145 -20.58 1.13 14.25
N ALA A 146 -21.67 0.89 13.54
CA ALA A 146 -22.16 -0.42 13.18
C ALA A 146 -21.56 -0.87 11.83
N TYR A 147 -20.99 -2.07 11.81
CA TYR A 147 -20.40 -2.69 10.62
C TYR A 147 -21.31 -3.81 10.10
N PHE A 148 -21.88 -3.59 8.92
CA PHE A 148 -22.83 -4.48 8.26
C PHE A 148 -22.17 -5.26 7.15
N ILE A 149 -22.36 -6.57 7.12
CA ILE A 149 -21.86 -7.47 6.08
C ILE A 149 -23.05 -8.03 5.28
N PRO A 150 -22.99 -8.07 3.94
CA PRO A 150 -24.02 -8.70 3.13
C PRO A 150 -24.10 -10.22 3.40
N THR A 151 -25.30 -10.78 3.30
CA THR A 151 -25.45 -12.25 3.32
C THR A 151 -24.93 -12.87 2.03
N VAL A 152 -24.65 -14.18 2.06
CA VAL A 152 -24.24 -14.92 0.84
C VAL A 152 -25.31 -14.80 -0.25
N GLU A 153 -26.59 -14.85 0.12
CA GLU A 153 -27.71 -14.67 -0.81
C GLU A 153 -27.70 -13.28 -1.45
N THR A 154 -27.42 -12.23 -0.68
CA THR A 154 -27.29 -10.85 -1.18
C THR A 154 -26.14 -10.72 -2.18
N LEU A 155 -25.01 -11.40 -1.92
CA LEU A 155 -23.88 -11.42 -2.85
C LEU A 155 -24.23 -12.13 -4.17
N GLN A 156 -24.97 -13.24 -4.10
CA GLN A 156 -25.44 -13.96 -5.29
C GLN A 156 -26.44 -13.13 -6.12
N LYS A 157 -27.39 -12.45 -5.46
CA LYS A 157 -28.33 -11.53 -6.12
C LYS A 157 -27.57 -10.43 -6.86
N LYS A 158 -26.64 -9.76 -6.17
CA LYS A 158 -25.81 -8.70 -6.76
C LYS A 158 -24.90 -9.20 -7.89
N LEU A 159 -24.41 -10.44 -7.81
CA LEU A 159 -23.66 -11.05 -8.91
C LEU A 159 -24.55 -11.22 -10.13
N THR A 160 -25.78 -11.73 -9.95
CA THR A 160 -26.78 -11.87 -11.01
C THR A 160 -27.12 -10.52 -11.63
N ASP A 161 -27.38 -9.50 -10.81
CA ASP A 161 -27.67 -8.15 -11.29
C ASP A 161 -26.52 -7.59 -12.15
N ARG A 162 -25.26 -7.80 -11.69
CA ARG A 162 -24.07 -7.38 -12.41
C ARG A 162 -23.90 -8.10 -13.75
N GLU A 163 -24.20 -9.39 -13.82
CA GLU A 163 -24.15 -10.18 -15.06
C GLU A 163 -25.20 -9.71 -16.07
N GLU A 164 -26.37 -9.28 -15.59
CA GLU A 164 -27.45 -8.72 -16.40
C GLU A 164 -27.24 -7.23 -16.74
N GLY A 165 -26.16 -6.61 -16.26
CA GLY A 165 -25.87 -5.18 -16.46
C GLY A 165 -26.82 -4.24 -15.73
N ARG A 166 -27.49 -4.73 -14.67
CA ARG A 166 -28.41 -3.98 -13.82
C ARG A 166 -27.74 -3.62 -12.50
N ASN A 167 -28.11 -2.48 -11.93
CA ASN A 167 -27.59 -2.08 -10.61
C ASN A 167 -28.32 -2.80 -9.47
N TYR A 168 -29.65 -2.90 -9.58
CA TYR A 168 -30.53 -3.53 -8.61
C TYR A 168 -31.78 -4.08 -9.31
N THR A 169 -32.31 -5.19 -8.81
CA THR A 169 -33.61 -5.72 -9.22
C THR A 169 -34.72 -5.10 -8.35
N GLU A 170 -35.67 -4.42 -9.00
CA GLU A 170 -36.81 -3.80 -8.33
C GLU A 170 -37.62 -4.84 -7.53
N GLY A 171 -37.96 -4.51 -6.27
CA GLY A 171 -38.67 -5.41 -5.36
C GLY A 171 -37.81 -6.47 -4.67
N THR A 172 -36.51 -6.54 -4.96
CA THR A 172 -35.59 -7.47 -4.30
C THR A 172 -35.00 -6.86 -3.03
N VAL A 173 -34.99 -7.64 -1.94
CA VAL A 173 -34.37 -7.24 -0.68
C VAL A 173 -32.92 -7.76 -0.62
N TYR A 174 -31.99 -6.83 -0.42
CA TYR A 174 -30.56 -7.09 -0.22
C TYR A 174 -30.22 -6.99 1.27
N GLU A 175 -30.31 -8.12 1.97
CA GLU A 175 -30.08 -8.17 3.40
C GLU A 175 -28.59 -8.00 3.75
N HIS A 176 -28.34 -7.11 4.71
CA HIS A 176 -27.04 -6.96 5.35
C HIS A 176 -27.21 -7.15 6.86
N ILE A 177 -26.35 -7.98 7.45
CA ILE A 177 -26.39 -8.35 8.87
C ILE A 177 -25.37 -7.54 9.65
N LEU A 178 -25.74 -7.12 10.85
CA LEU A 178 -24.81 -6.49 11.80
C LEU A 178 -23.75 -7.53 12.23
N ASN A 179 -22.50 -7.32 11.82
CA ASN A 179 -21.39 -8.21 12.18
C ASN A 179 -20.69 -7.75 13.47
N ARG A 180 -20.33 -6.46 13.55
CA ARG A 180 -19.56 -5.90 14.65
C ARG A 180 -19.93 -4.44 14.90
N GLU A 181 -19.66 -3.99 16.11
CA GLU A 181 -19.76 -2.59 16.51
C GLU A 181 -18.40 -2.08 16.95
N TYR A 182 -18.14 -0.82 16.65
CA TYR A 182 -16.86 -0.17 16.86
C TYR A 182 -17.04 1.20 17.53
N THR A 183 -16.12 1.54 18.42
CA THR A 183 -15.82 2.94 18.73
C THR A 183 -14.84 3.46 17.68
N TRP A 184 -14.80 4.77 17.45
CA TRP A 184 -13.91 5.35 16.45
C TRP A 184 -13.05 6.47 17.03
N THR A 185 -11.88 6.63 16.45
CA THR A 185 -11.01 7.79 16.69
C THR A 185 -10.62 8.38 15.34
N VAL A 186 -10.82 9.69 15.19
CA VAL A 186 -10.49 10.42 13.96
C VAL A 186 -9.20 11.20 14.17
N LYS A 187 -8.27 11.07 13.23
CA LYS A 187 -7.10 11.94 13.10
C LYS A 187 -7.13 12.57 11.72
N ASN A 188 -6.94 13.88 11.65
CA ASN A 188 -6.84 14.64 10.40
C ASN A 188 -5.55 15.46 10.36
N LYS A 189 -5.30 16.18 9.26
CA LYS A 189 -4.15 17.09 9.09
C LYS A 189 -4.00 18.12 10.22
N ASN A 190 -5.09 18.51 10.89
CA ASN A 190 -5.07 19.46 12.00
C ASN A 190 -4.71 18.82 13.35
N THR A 191 -4.64 17.50 13.42
CA THR A 191 -4.34 16.77 14.65
C THR A 191 -2.83 16.81 14.93
N LYS A 192 -2.42 17.20 16.15
CA LYS A 192 -1.00 17.19 16.54
C LYS A 192 -0.42 15.78 16.40
N GLY A 193 0.72 15.66 15.70
CA GLY A 193 1.36 14.37 15.42
C GLY A 193 0.70 13.57 14.29
N PHE A 194 -0.07 14.21 13.41
CA PHE A 194 -0.44 13.61 12.13
C PHE A 194 0.84 13.44 11.29
N GLU A 195 1.31 12.21 11.19
CA GLU A 195 2.51 11.86 10.41
C GLU A 195 2.19 11.90 8.92
N ARG A 196 2.85 12.84 8.21
CA ARG A 196 2.97 13.01 6.75
C ARG A 196 1.65 12.97 5.96
N ASP A 197 1.65 13.61 4.80
CA ASP A 197 0.54 13.48 3.86
C ASP A 197 0.46 12.02 3.40
N ASN A 198 -0.67 11.37 3.70
CA ASN A 198 -0.95 10.01 3.23
C ASN A 198 -1.59 10.13 1.85
N TYR A 199 -1.17 9.29 0.92
CA TYR A 199 -1.73 9.24 -0.43
C TYR A 199 -2.10 7.80 -0.75
N PHE A 200 -3.15 7.61 -1.53
CA PHE A 200 -3.39 6.35 -2.22
C PHE A 200 -3.08 6.52 -3.70
N VAL A 201 -2.63 5.42 -4.31
CA VAL A 201 -2.32 5.35 -5.74
C VAL A 201 -3.18 4.25 -6.35
N TYR A 202 -3.79 4.53 -7.49
CA TYR A 202 -4.56 3.55 -8.25
C TYR A 202 -4.26 3.69 -9.74
N TYR A 203 -4.54 2.63 -10.49
CA TYR A 203 -4.28 2.56 -11.92
C TYR A 203 -5.58 2.72 -12.71
N LYS A 204 -5.61 3.65 -13.66
CA LYS A 204 -6.76 3.92 -14.53
C LYS A 204 -6.25 4.39 -15.89
N ASP A 205 -6.84 3.90 -16.98
CA ASP A 205 -6.57 4.36 -18.35
C ASP A 205 -5.09 4.41 -18.76
N GLY A 206 -4.28 3.46 -18.29
CA GLY A 206 -2.85 3.40 -18.65
C GLY A 206 -1.91 4.21 -17.75
N ILE A 207 -2.44 4.97 -16.79
CA ILE A 207 -1.68 5.92 -15.96
C ILE A 207 -1.95 5.64 -14.48
N PHE A 208 -0.93 5.86 -13.64
CA PHE A 208 -1.14 5.86 -12.20
C PHE A 208 -1.61 7.24 -11.74
N HIS A 209 -2.67 7.22 -10.95
CA HIS A 209 -3.22 8.41 -10.33
C HIS A 209 -2.99 8.36 -8.81
N TYR A 210 -2.68 9.50 -8.21
CA TYR A 210 -2.59 9.64 -6.76
C TYR A 210 -3.61 10.65 -6.23
N ASN A 211 -4.10 10.40 -5.02
CA ASN A 211 -4.97 11.32 -4.30
C ASN A 211 -4.72 11.21 -2.79
N GLU A 212 -5.11 12.24 -2.05
CA GLU A 212 -4.81 12.44 -0.64
C GLU A 212 -5.78 11.68 0.28
N LEU A 213 -5.22 11.07 1.33
CA LEU A 213 -5.93 10.50 2.47
C LEU A 213 -5.82 11.48 3.63
N GLU A 214 -6.71 12.47 3.65
CA GLU A 214 -6.65 13.55 4.64
C GLU A 214 -7.05 13.12 6.04
N THR A 215 -7.90 12.09 6.12
CA THR A 215 -8.49 11.63 7.37
C THR A 215 -8.14 10.17 7.60
N LYS A 216 -7.71 9.85 8.83
CA LYS A 216 -7.52 8.49 9.31
C LYS A 216 -8.54 8.20 10.41
N VAL A 217 -9.39 7.22 10.17
CA VAL A 217 -10.39 6.74 11.13
C VAL A 217 -9.94 5.38 11.65
N ARG A 218 -9.67 5.27 12.95
CA ARG A 218 -9.36 3.98 13.57
C ARG A 218 -10.59 3.47 14.32
N LEU A 219 -11.04 2.28 13.94
CA LEU A 219 -12.17 1.58 14.53
C LEU A 219 -11.65 0.55 15.54
N ALA A 220 -12.13 0.62 16.77
CA ALA A 220 -11.81 -0.32 17.85
C ALA A 220 -13.08 -1.03 18.31
N ARG A 221 -13.05 -2.35 18.44
CA ARG A 221 -14.26 -3.15 18.72
C ARG A 221 -14.91 -2.69 20.03
N ARG A 222 -16.19 -2.31 19.96
CA ARG A 222 -17.00 -1.98 21.14
C ARG A 222 -17.32 -3.27 21.89
N ARG A 223 -17.07 -3.28 23.21
CA ARG A 223 -17.48 -4.37 24.09
C ARG A 223 -18.84 -4.03 24.67
N ARG A 224 -19.90 -4.75 24.29
CA ARG A 224 -21.17 -4.70 25.02
C ARG A 224 -21.10 -5.65 26.21
N ALA A 225 -21.47 -5.17 27.40
CA ALA A 225 -21.85 -6.06 28.50
C ALA A 225 -23.09 -6.83 28.05
N GLY A 226 -23.13 -8.14 28.28
CA GLY A 226 -24.05 -9.07 27.62
C GLY A 226 -25.49 -8.57 27.53
N HIS A 227 -25.95 -8.29 26.32
CA HIS A 227 -27.35 -8.14 25.99
C HIS A 227 -27.58 -8.67 24.57
N ASP A 228 -28.73 -9.31 24.38
CA ASP A 228 -29.10 -10.11 23.22
C ASP A 228 -28.84 -9.42 21.88
N LYS A 229 -28.50 -10.22 20.85
CA LYS A 229 -28.28 -9.75 19.47
C LYS A 229 -29.56 -9.12 18.92
N VAL A 230 -29.74 -7.81 19.11
CA VAL A 230 -30.76 -7.04 18.40
C VAL A 230 -30.41 -7.08 16.91
N ARG A 231 -31.27 -7.73 16.11
CA ARG A 231 -31.12 -7.79 14.66
C ARG A 231 -31.52 -6.43 14.08
N TYR A 232 -30.54 -5.60 13.76
CA TYR A 232 -30.75 -4.44 12.92
C TYR A 232 -30.68 -4.89 11.46
N SER A 233 -31.81 -4.87 10.75
CA SER A 233 -31.84 -4.99 9.29
C SER A 233 -31.63 -3.61 8.68
N ALA A 234 -30.58 -3.44 7.89
CA ALA A 234 -30.45 -2.30 7.00
C ALA A 234 -31.14 -2.66 5.68
N LEU A 235 -32.29 -2.04 5.41
CA LEU A 235 -32.91 -2.09 4.09
C LEU A 235 -32.20 -1.06 3.20
N SER A 236 -31.63 -1.53 2.09
CA SER A 236 -31.11 -0.70 1.00
C SER A 236 -31.84 -1.05 -0.27
#